data_AF-A0A845M8X2-F1
#
_entry.id   AF-A0A845M8X2-F1
#
_cell.length_a   1.000
_cell.length_b   1.000
_cell.length_c   1.000
_cell.angle_alpha   90.00
_cell.angle_beta   90.00
_cell.angle_gamma   90.00
#
_symmetry.space_group_name_H-M   'P 1'
#
loop_
_entity.id
_entity.type
_entity.pdbx_description
1 polymer ?
#
loop_
_entity_poly.entity_id
_entity_poly.type
_entity_poly.pdbx_seq_one_letter_code
_entity_poly.pdbx_strand_id
1 'polypeptide(L)'
;DVASATNLGVIGTMTGAGGVTKSGEGTLVLSGSNTFAGGTTVTGGTLSVSSDGNLGATSGGVTLDGGTLATTADMSTGRTFTFGAGNGTID
;
A
#
# COMPACT_ATOMS: atom_id res chain seq x y z
N ASP A 1 2.72 -12.29 1.81
CA ASP A 1 3.54 -11.56 2.80
C ASP A 1 4.98 -11.46 2.32
N VAL A 2 5.75 -10.43 2.72
CA VAL A 2 7.18 -10.25 2.38
C VAL A 2 8.02 -10.38 3.65
N ALA A 3 8.95 -11.34 3.65
CA ALA A 3 9.83 -11.59 4.78
C ALA A 3 10.80 -10.43 5.05
N SER A 4 11.32 -10.35 6.28
CA SER A 4 12.31 -9.36 6.69
C SER A 4 13.52 -9.31 5.74
N ALA A 5 14.11 -8.14 5.58
CA ALA A 5 15.23 -7.86 4.66
C ALA A 5 15.00 -8.27 3.18
N THR A 6 13.75 -8.48 2.76
CA THR A 6 13.40 -8.86 1.40
C THR A 6 12.60 -7.75 0.71
N ASN A 7 12.82 -7.58 -0.60
CA ASN A 7 12.03 -6.71 -1.47
C ASN A 7 11.29 -7.58 -2.49
N LEU A 8 9.96 -7.48 -2.53
CA LEU A 8 9.14 -8.14 -3.55
C LEU A 8 8.49 -7.08 -4.43
N GLY A 9 8.70 -7.17 -5.75
CA GLY A 9 8.02 -6.33 -6.73
C GLY A 9 6.77 -7.00 -7.29
N VAL A 10 5.64 -6.28 -7.26
CA VAL A 10 4.42 -6.65 -7.98
C VAL A 10 4.24 -5.65 -9.11
N ILE A 11 4.40 -6.13 -10.35
CA ILE A 11 4.45 -5.33 -11.59
C ILE A 11 3.21 -5.44 -12.47
N GLY A 12 2.21 -6.23 -12.06
CA GLY A 12 0.95 -6.40 -12.79
C GLY A 12 -0.20 -5.55 -12.25
N THR A 13 -1.22 -5.33 -13.08
CA THR A 13 -2.49 -4.75 -12.64
C THR A 13 -3.26 -5.75 -11.79
N MET A 14 -3.57 -5.35 -10.55
CA MET A 14 -4.47 -6.07 -9.66
C MET A 14 -5.88 -5.47 -9.72
N THR A 15 -6.89 -6.34 -9.84
CA THR A 15 -8.30 -5.97 -10.01
C THR A 15 -9.19 -6.75 -9.06
N GLY A 16 -10.41 -6.27 -8.81
CA GLY A 16 -11.45 -7.01 -8.10
C GLY A 16 -12.01 -6.28 -6.88
N ALA A 17 -12.95 -6.90 -6.18
CA ALA A 17 -13.59 -6.29 -5.00
C ALA A 17 -12.71 -6.29 -3.74
N GLY A 18 -11.67 -7.13 -3.69
CA GLY A 18 -10.78 -7.25 -2.54
C GLY A 18 -9.82 -6.07 -2.39
N GLY A 19 -8.98 -6.12 -1.34
CA GLY A 19 -7.94 -5.14 -1.05
C GLY A 19 -6.57 -5.79 -0.88
N VAL A 20 -5.56 -4.95 -0.64
CA VAL A 20 -4.19 -5.38 -0.35
C VAL A 20 -3.92 -5.22 1.13
N THR A 21 -3.45 -6.30 1.78
CA THR A 21 -2.91 -6.23 3.14
C THR A 21 -1.43 -6.54 3.13
N LYS A 22 -0.63 -5.60 3.63
CA LYS A 22 0.82 -5.73 3.78
C LYS A 22 1.17 -5.88 5.27
N SER A 23 1.59 -7.08 5.68
CA SER A 23 1.74 -7.45 7.10
C SER A 23 3.17 -7.73 7.57
N GLY A 24 4.01 -8.31 6.73
CA GLY A 24 5.34 -8.77 7.12
C GLY A 24 6.38 -7.66 7.09
N GLU A 25 7.56 -7.95 7.63
CA GLU A 25 8.55 -6.91 7.91
C GLU A 25 9.29 -6.38 6.68
N GLY A 26 9.24 -7.09 5.55
CA GLY A 26 9.94 -6.69 4.32
C GLY A 26 9.30 -5.53 3.56
N THR A 27 9.82 -5.24 2.38
CA THR A 27 9.29 -4.22 1.48
C THR A 27 8.51 -4.85 0.33
N LEU A 28 7.25 -4.44 0.15
CA LEU A 28 6.47 -4.73 -1.04
C LEU A 28 6.49 -3.51 -1.94
N VAL A 29 7.07 -3.61 -3.13
CA VAL A 29 6.96 -2.58 -4.17
C VAL A 29 5.71 -2.90 -4.98
N LEU A 30 4.66 -2.10 -4.78
CA LEU A 30 3.42 -2.25 -5.51
C LEU A 30 3.38 -1.25 -6.66
N SER A 31 3.36 -1.78 -7.88
CA SER A 31 3.32 -0.98 -9.10
C SER A 31 2.13 -1.38 -9.98
N GLY A 32 2.07 -0.86 -11.20
CA GLY A 32 0.92 -1.02 -12.11
C GLY A 32 -0.25 -0.10 -11.80
N SER A 33 -1.20 0.00 -12.73
CA SER A 33 -2.45 0.74 -12.54
C SER A 33 -3.48 -0.21 -11.94
N ASN A 34 -3.58 -0.24 -10.61
CA ASN A 34 -4.42 -1.18 -9.88
C ASN A 34 -5.85 -0.65 -9.73
N THR A 35 -6.84 -1.54 -9.76
CA THR A 35 -8.28 -1.21 -9.67
C THR A 35 -9.01 -2.03 -8.62
N PHE A 36 -8.29 -2.67 -7.70
CA PHE A 36 -8.90 -3.34 -6.56
C PHE A 36 -9.66 -2.32 -5.69
N ALA A 37 -10.88 -2.67 -5.26
CA ALA A 37 -11.81 -1.73 -4.64
C ALA A 37 -11.80 -1.76 -3.10
N GLY A 38 -11.27 -2.82 -2.49
CA GLY A 38 -11.26 -3.02 -1.04
C GLY A 38 -10.24 -2.16 -0.26
N GLY A 39 -9.46 -1.33 -0.96
CA GLY A 39 -8.45 -0.46 -0.37
C GLY A 39 -7.14 -1.16 -0.02
N THR A 40 -6.28 -0.44 0.69
CA THR A 40 -4.94 -0.89 1.06
C THR A 40 -4.74 -0.76 2.57
N THR A 41 -4.29 -1.82 3.22
CA THR A 41 -3.97 -1.86 4.64
C THR A 41 -2.51 -2.24 4.84
N VAL A 42 -1.74 -1.44 5.57
CA VAL A 42 -0.34 -1.70 5.89
C VAL A 42 -0.21 -1.86 7.41
N THR A 43 -0.06 -3.10 7.86
CA THR A 43 0.08 -3.45 9.28
C THR A 43 1.52 -3.76 9.68
N GLY A 44 2.46 -3.81 8.72
CA GLY A 44 3.87 -4.06 9.01
C GLY A 44 4.79 -3.93 7.79
N GLY A 45 6.07 -3.69 8.09
CA GLY A 45 7.11 -3.42 7.10
C GLY A 45 6.79 -2.21 6.22
N THR A 46 7.20 -2.26 4.95
CA THR A 46 7.04 -1.15 4.01
C THR A 46 6.21 -1.56 2.80
N LEU A 47 5.25 -0.72 2.43
CA LEU A 47 4.62 -0.70 1.10
C LEU A 47 5.21 0.47 0.32
N SER A 48 5.89 0.21 -0.78
CA SER A 48 6.48 1.23 -1.63
C SER A 48 5.66 1.42 -2.91
N VAL A 49 5.34 2.67 -3.23
CA VAL A 49 4.57 3.07 -4.41
C VAL A 49 5.20 4.28 -5.10
N SER A 50 4.86 4.48 -6.37
CA SER A 50 5.30 5.63 -7.17
C SER A 50 4.14 6.37 -7.86
N SER A 51 2.92 5.82 -7.80
CA SER A 51 1.70 6.43 -8.31
C SER A 51 0.48 6.17 -7.39
N ASP A 52 -0.51 7.07 -7.29
CA ASP A 52 -1.73 6.86 -6.50
C ASP A 52 -2.53 5.67 -7.05
N GLY A 53 -2.47 5.47 -8.36
CA GLY A 53 -3.05 4.30 -9.04
C GLY A 53 -2.41 2.97 -8.62
N ASN A 54 -1.24 2.98 -7.97
CA ASN A 54 -0.69 1.76 -7.39
C ASN A 54 -1.51 1.27 -6.19
N LEU A 55 -2.24 2.15 -5.50
CA LEU A 55 -2.98 1.84 -4.27
C LEU A 55 -4.42 1.35 -4.52
N GLY A 56 -4.79 1.09 -5.78
CA GLY A 56 -6.11 0.55 -6.16
C GLY A 56 -7.08 1.61 -6.66
N ALA A 57 -8.38 1.34 -6.62
CA ALA A 57 -9.41 2.31 -6.98
C ALA A 57 -9.50 3.44 -5.92
N THR A 58 -9.69 4.70 -6.30
CA THR A 58 -9.69 5.87 -5.39
C THR A 58 -10.77 5.83 -4.31
N SER A 59 -11.84 5.04 -4.51
CA SER A 59 -12.86 4.76 -3.48
C SER A 59 -12.34 3.89 -2.33
N GLY A 60 -11.26 3.14 -2.56
CA GLY A 60 -10.55 2.35 -1.55
C GLY A 60 -9.58 3.23 -0.77
N GLY A 61 -9.81 3.36 0.54
CA GLY A 61 -8.94 4.10 1.44
C GLY A 61 -7.60 3.39 1.70
N VAL A 62 -6.71 4.09 2.40
CA VAL A 62 -5.44 3.55 2.90
C VAL A 62 -5.48 3.53 4.42
N THR A 63 -5.25 2.37 5.01
CA THR A 63 -5.10 2.20 6.46
C THR A 63 -3.66 1.89 6.79
N LEU A 64 -3.05 2.67 7.68
CA LEU A 64 -1.72 2.41 8.23
C LEU A 64 -1.87 2.04 9.70
N ASP A 65 -1.50 0.82 10.07
CA ASP A 65 -1.70 0.25 11.41
C ASP A 65 -0.48 -0.59 11.85
N GLY A 66 0.69 0.05 11.86
CA GLY A 66 1.98 -0.52 12.29
C GLY A 66 3.05 -0.56 11.21
N GLY A 67 2.76 -0.12 9.98
CA GLY A 67 3.74 -0.12 8.88
C GLY A 67 3.95 1.26 8.22
N THR A 68 4.78 1.25 7.18
CA THR A 68 5.16 2.44 6.42
C THR A 68 4.62 2.38 5.00
N LEU A 69 4.01 3.47 4.55
CA LEU A 69 3.81 3.76 3.13
C LEU A 69 4.96 4.64 2.65
N ALA A 70 5.82 4.09 1.81
CA ALA A 70 6.92 4.82 1.19
C ALA A 70 6.51 5.29 -0.21
N THR A 71 6.59 6.59 -0.45
CA THR A 71 6.36 7.21 -1.76
C THR A 71 7.69 7.53 -2.43
N THR A 72 7.85 7.12 -3.68
CA THR A 72 9.12 7.31 -4.42
C THR A 72 9.04 8.43 -5.47
N ALA A 73 7.91 9.12 -5.53
CA ALA A 73 7.63 10.24 -6.40
C ALA A 73 6.58 11.15 -5.77
N ASP A 74 6.52 12.40 -6.19
CA ASP A 74 5.47 13.33 -5.77
C ASP A 74 4.09 12.88 -6.25
N MET A 75 3.13 12.92 -5.34
CA MET A 75 1.82 12.30 -5.50
C MET A 75 0.72 13.19 -4.92
N SER A 76 -0.38 13.34 -5.65
CA SER A 76 -1.63 13.87 -5.10
C SER A 76 -2.63 12.72 -4.98
N THR A 77 -3.35 12.68 -3.87
CA THR A 77 -4.37 11.68 -3.60
C THR A 77 -5.60 12.30 -2.95
N GLY A 78 -6.77 11.85 -3.37
CA GLY A 78 -8.05 12.19 -2.75
C GLY A 78 -8.58 11.10 -1.81
N ARG A 79 -7.77 10.07 -1.53
CA ARG A 79 -8.16 8.94 -0.69
C ARG A 79 -8.24 9.34 0.77
N THR A 80 -9.12 8.66 1.49
CA THR A 80 -9.09 8.70 2.96
C THR A 80 -7.88 7.92 3.47
N PHE A 81 -7.09 8.56 4.33
CA PHE A 81 -6.05 7.92 5.12
C PHE A 81 -6.53 7.72 6.55
N THR A 82 -6.43 6.49 7.03
CA THR A 82 -6.75 6.12 8.41
C THR A 82 -5.48 5.63 9.09
N PHE A 83 -5.16 6.20 10.24
CA PHE A 83 -4.10 5.70 11.12
C PHE A 83 -4.75 4.87 12.23
N GLY A 84 -4.40 3.59 12.27
CA GLY A 84 -4.88 2.63 13.26
C GLY A 84 -4.18 2.76 14.61
N ALA A 85 -4.47 1.84 15.53
CA ALA A 85 -3.90 1.84 16.88
C ALA A 85 -2.39 1.59 16.90
N GLY A 86 -1.85 0.88 15.90
CA GLY A 86 -0.42 0.70 15.67
C GLY A 86 0.27 1.93 15.09
N ASN A 87 -0.47 3.02 14.83
CA ASN A 87 -0.03 4.18 14.07
C ASN A 87 0.48 3.81 12.67
N GLY A 88 1.16 4.71 11.99
CA GLY A 88 1.73 4.43 10.69
C GLY A 88 2.63 5.57 10.25
N THR A 89 3.53 5.27 9.33
CA THR A 89 4.44 6.28 8.77
C THR A 89 4.12 6.46 7.29
N ILE A 90 4.16 7.71 6.83
CA ILE A 90 4.27 8.05 5.41
C ILE A 90 5.66 8.63 5.24
N ASP A 91 6.45 8.02 4.36
CA ASP A 91 7.84 8.39 4.04
C ASP A 91 7.94 8.84 2.57
#